data_AF-A0A2K4FTC5-F1
#
_entry.id   AF-A0A2K4FTC5-F1
#
_cell.length_a   1.000
_cell.length_b   1.000
_cell.length_c   1.000
_cell.angle_alpha   90.00
_cell.angle_beta   90.00
_cell.angle_gamma   90.00
#
_symmetry.space_group_name_H-M   'P 1'
#
loop_
_entity.id
_entity.type
_entity.pdbx_description
1 polymer ?
#
loop_
_entity_poly.entity_id
_entity_poly.type
_entity_poly.pdbx_seq_one_letter_code
_entity_poly.pdbx_strand_id
1 'polypeptide(L)'
;MSSLCDTAFDTRAFRRALGNFATGVTVVTAATEDGRKVGVTANSFNSVSLDPPLILWSIDKRSSSHEVFEAASHFAVNVLAADQIDLSNNFARPKEDRFADIQFETGEGGAPVFVDCSARFHCEKFQQVDGGDHWIMIGKVVAFDDFGRSPLLYHQGAYSMVLPHTRMTKREEGQSPSSHFQGRLSHNLYYLMTQALRAYQASYQPRQLSTGLRTSEARMLMVLENDAGLNLCDLQREVAMPVREIEEAVANLKRKGLVSDEGERVRLTAKGIDETEGLWAIAKEQQDKVFGQFSEEQVEHFKQVLKGVIKGA
;
A
#
# COMPACT_ATOMS: atom_id res chain seq x y z
N MET A 1 28.44 24.36 -12.30
CA MET A 1 28.22 25.08 -11.02
C MET A 1 26.92 25.88 -11.14
N SER A 2 26.10 25.80 -10.09
CA SER A 2 24.79 26.45 -9.87
C SER A 2 23.61 25.81 -10.61
N SER A 3 22.50 25.37 -9.99
CA SER A 3 21.96 25.66 -8.65
C SER A 3 21.31 24.39 -8.09
N LEU A 4 21.89 23.83 -7.01
CA LEU A 4 21.07 23.04 -6.07
C LEU A 4 20.10 24.06 -5.49
N CYS A 5 18.82 23.94 -5.86
CA CYS A 5 17.79 24.69 -5.17
C CYS A 5 17.82 24.18 -3.73
N ASP A 6 18.46 24.95 -2.84
CA ASP A 6 18.49 24.72 -1.41
C ASP A 6 17.04 24.85 -0.92
N THR A 7 16.30 23.75 -0.99
CA THR A 7 14.94 23.73 -0.51
C THR A 7 15.02 23.94 1.00
N ALA A 8 14.43 25.04 1.49
CA ALA A 8 14.47 25.45 2.89
C ALA A 8 13.75 24.49 3.86
N PHE A 9 13.34 23.30 3.39
CA PHE A 9 12.50 22.36 4.10
C PHE A 9 13.03 20.94 3.97
N ASP A 10 12.86 20.14 5.03
CA ASP A 10 13.31 18.74 5.09
C ASP A 10 12.63 17.89 3.99
N THR A 11 13.43 17.32 3.08
CA THR A 11 12.98 16.45 1.99
C THR A 11 12.24 15.20 2.50
N ARG A 12 12.58 14.70 3.70
CA ARG A 12 11.84 13.60 4.34
C ARG A 12 10.45 14.05 4.79
N ALA A 13 10.32 15.29 5.26
CA ALA A 13 9.04 15.87 5.60
C ALA A 13 8.19 16.12 4.35
N PHE A 14 8.80 16.54 3.24
CA PHE A 14 8.10 16.68 1.96
C PHE A 14 7.58 15.33 1.42
N ARG A 15 8.44 14.30 1.36
CA ARG A 15 8.03 12.93 0.97
C ARG A 15 6.89 12.41 1.85
N ARG A 16 6.95 12.67 3.15
CA ARG A 16 5.87 12.30 4.09
C ARG A 16 4.56 13.03 3.76
N ALA A 17 4.61 14.32 3.43
CA ALA A 17 3.42 15.08 3.05
C ALA A 17 2.77 14.50 1.79
N LEU A 18 3.57 14.12 0.79
CA LEU A 18 3.09 13.46 -0.44
C LEU A 18 2.39 12.13 -0.15
N GLY A 19 2.83 11.38 0.85
CA GLY A 19 2.21 10.11 1.26
C GLY A 19 0.75 10.21 1.74
N ASN A 20 0.21 11.42 1.97
CA ASN A 20 -1.22 11.61 2.27
C ASN A 20 -2.11 11.48 1.02
N PHE A 21 -1.55 11.61 -0.18
CA PHE A 21 -2.26 11.33 -1.41
C PHE A 21 -2.19 9.82 -1.67
N ALA A 22 -3.28 9.10 -1.40
CA ALA A 22 -3.37 7.67 -1.63
C ALA A 22 -3.37 7.35 -3.14
N THR A 23 -2.62 6.32 -3.53
CA THR A 23 -2.52 5.88 -4.92
C THR A 23 -2.75 4.38 -5.02
N GLY A 24 -3.06 3.90 -6.23
CA GLY A 24 -2.79 2.51 -6.57
C GLY A 24 -1.27 2.24 -6.65
N VAL A 25 -0.91 0.97 -6.83
CA VAL A 25 0.47 0.56 -7.08
C VAL A 25 0.57 -0.04 -8.47
N THR A 26 1.61 0.35 -9.22
CA THR A 26 1.87 -0.19 -10.55
C THR A 26 3.27 -0.80 -10.62
N VAL A 27 3.46 -1.77 -11.52
CA VAL A 27 4.79 -2.11 -12.03
C VAL A 27 4.83 -1.73 -13.49
N VAL A 28 5.71 -0.78 -13.82
CA VAL A 28 5.94 -0.38 -15.21
C VAL A 28 7.06 -1.23 -15.78
N THR A 29 6.85 -1.79 -16.96
CA THR A 29 7.75 -2.74 -17.62
C THR A 29 8.08 -2.30 -19.03
N ALA A 30 9.28 -2.64 -19.50
CA ALA A 30 9.68 -2.42 -20.88
C ALA A 30 10.67 -3.52 -21.31
N ALA A 31 10.79 -3.68 -22.62
CA ALA A 31 11.79 -4.53 -23.23
C ALA A 31 12.44 -3.83 -24.42
N THR A 32 13.71 -4.13 -24.66
CA THR A 32 14.43 -3.76 -25.88
C THR A 32 14.47 -4.92 -26.86
N GLU A 33 14.74 -4.64 -28.14
CA GLU A 33 14.80 -5.66 -29.19
C GLU A 33 15.89 -6.73 -28.95
N ASP A 34 16.93 -6.38 -28.19
CA ASP A 34 17.99 -7.31 -27.75
C ASP A 34 17.56 -8.26 -26.62
N GLY A 35 16.31 -8.17 -26.16
CA GLY A 35 15.71 -9.04 -25.17
C GLY A 35 15.93 -8.63 -23.70
N ARG A 36 16.61 -7.50 -23.43
CA ARG A 36 16.68 -6.97 -22.06
C ARG A 36 15.32 -6.50 -21.60
N LYS A 37 14.93 -6.91 -20.39
CA LYS A 37 13.64 -6.59 -19.77
C LYS A 37 13.86 -5.87 -18.44
N VAL A 38 13.05 -4.86 -18.19
CA VAL A 38 13.06 -4.13 -16.92
C VAL A 38 11.65 -4.02 -16.36
N GLY A 39 11.56 -3.95 -15.04
CA GLY A 39 10.34 -3.64 -14.32
C GLY A 39 10.64 -2.74 -13.13
N VAL A 40 9.80 -1.73 -12.90
CA VAL A 40 9.93 -0.77 -11.80
C VAL A 40 8.58 -0.59 -11.13
N THR A 41 8.53 -0.87 -9.83
CA THR A 41 7.37 -0.50 -9.01
C THR A 41 7.28 1.02 -8.93
N ALA A 42 6.14 1.57 -9.33
CA ALA A 42 5.88 3.00 -9.37
C ALA A 42 4.48 3.30 -8.81
N ASN A 43 4.39 4.41 -8.09
CA ASN A 43 3.12 4.98 -7.62
C ASN A 43 2.95 6.44 -8.07
N SER A 44 3.79 6.89 -9.02
CA SER A 44 3.73 8.19 -9.70
C SER A 44 2.81 8.19 -10.93
N PHE A 45 2.21 7.03 -11.24
CA PHE A 45 1.30 6.85 -12.39
C PHE A 45 0.03 7.70 -12.25
N ASN A 46 -0.40 8.31 -13.37
CA ASN A 46 -1.70 8.94 -13.48
C ASN A 46 -2.19 9.05 -14.94
N SER A 47 -3.51 9.20 -15.14
CA SER A 47 -4.11 9.50 -16.44
C SER A 47 -3.92 10.97 -16.81
N VAL A 48 -3.74 11.27 -18.11
CA VAL A 48 -3.50 12.63 -18.61
C VAL A 48 -4.61 13.08 -19.57
N SER A 49 -4.95 12.26 -20.55
CA SER A 49 -5.88 12.61 -21.62
C SER A 49 -6.68 11.39 -22.07
N LEU A 50 -7.90 11.60 -22.54
CA LEU A 50 -8.73 10.56 -23.16
C LEU A 50 -8.60 10.53 -24.68
N ASP A 51 -8.42 11.70 -25.33
CA ASP A 51 -8.20 11.79 -26.78
C ASP A 51 -7.12 12.84 -27.11
N PRO A 52 -5.91 12.42 -27.52
CA PRO A 52 -5.46 11.03 -27.57
C PRO A 52 -5.37 10.41 -26.16
N PRO A 53 -5.46 9.07 -26.01
CA PRO A 53 -5.42 8.39 -24.72
C PRO A 53 -4.00 8.41 -24.16
N LEU A 54 -3.72 9.31 -23.22
CA LEU A 54 -2.39 9.52 -22.64
C LEU A 54 -2.39 9.22 -21.15
N ILE A 55 -1.32 8.58 -20.69
CA ILE A 55 -0.96 8.38 -19.29
C ILE A 55 0.45 8.90 -19.03
N LEU A 56 0.81 9.09 -17.76
CA LEU A 56 2.18 9.39 -17.37
C LEU A 56 2.61 8.62 -16.13
N TRP A 57 3.92 8.54 -15.92
CA TRP A 57 4.56 8.15 -14.67
C TRP A 57 5.97 8.76 -14.61
N SER A 58 6.61 8.72 -13.46
CA SER A 58 7.95 9.30 -13.27
C SER A 58 8.96 8.25 -12.80
N ILE A 59 10.13 8.23 -13.43
CA ILE A 59 11.27 7.36 -13.11
C ILE A 59 12.48 8.20 -12.65
N ASP A 60 13.17 7.75 -11.61
CA ASP A 60 14.39 8.40 -11.11
C ASP A 60 15.46 8.40 -12.22
N LYS A 61 16.09 9.55 -12.46
CA LYS A 61 17.16 9.70 -13.47
C LYS A 61 18.36 8.80 -13.23
N ARG A 62 18.54 8.29 -12.01
CA ARG A 62 19.62 7.37 -11.60
C ARG A 62 19.20 5.90 -11.65
N SER A 63 17.96 5.60 -12.04
CA SER A 63 17.47 4.23 -12.15
C SER A 63 18.26 3.47 -13.21
N SER A 64 18.79 2.30 -12.86
CA SER A 64 19.46 1.40 -13.81
C SER A 64 18.52 0.90 -14.92
N SER A 65 17.20 1.03 -14.72
CA SER A 65 16.20 0.65 -15.72
C SER A 65 15.93 1.76 -16.74
N HIS A 66 16.38 2.99 -16.50
CA HIS A 66 16.06 4.16 -17.34
C HIS A 66 16.54 3.97 -18.79
N GLU A 67 17.77 3.47 -18.99
CA GLU A 67 18.31 3.24 -20.34
C GLU A 67 17.44 2.28 -21.18
N VAL A 68 16.83 1.28 -20.55
CA VAL A 68 15.93 0.34 -21.25
C VAL A 68 14.60 1.00 -21.60
N PHE A 69 14.03 1.82 -20.70
CA PHE A 69 12.83 2.61 -21.03
C PHE A 69 13.09 3.68 -22.10
N GLU A 70 14.29 4.26 -22.10
CA GLU A 70 14.71 5.24 -23.11
C GLU A 70 14.89 4.59 -24.48
N ALA A 71 15.44 3.37 -24.55
CA ALA A 71 15.63 2.64 -25.79
C ALA A 71 14.35 1.95 -26.31
N ALA A 72 13.47 1.48 -25.42
CA ALA A 72 12.25 0.78 -25.80
C ALA A 72 11.26 1.70 -26.55
N SER A 73 10.60 1.15 -27.56
CA SER A 73 9.51 1.84 -28.28
C SER A 73 8.21 1.83 -27.49
N HIS A 74 8.00 0.80 -26.67
CA HIS A 74 6.80 0.61 -25.85
C HIS A 74 7.14 0.31 -24.39
N PHE A 75 6.18 0.56 -23.53
CA PHE A 75 6.18 0.09 -22.15
C PHE A 75 4.78 -0.34 -21.74
N ALA A 76 4.67 -1.16 -20.72
CA ALA A 76 3.39 -1.54 -20.14
C ALA A 76 3.26 -1.06 -18.70
N VAL A 77 2.06 -0.62 -18.31
CA VAL A 77 1.71 -0.28 -16.93
C VAL A 77 0.82 -1.40 -16.38
N ASN A 78 1.30 -2.12 -15.38
CA ASN A 78 0.57 -3.19 -14.72
C ASN A 78 0.01 -2.67 -13.40
N VAL A 79 -1.30 -2.46 -13.30
CA VAL A 79 -1.96 -1.99 -12.08
C VAL A 79 -2.19 -3.18 -11.14
N LEU A 80 -1.48 -3.22 -10.02
CA LEU A 80 -1.45 -4.38 -9.15
C LEU A 80 -2.77 -4.59 -8.39
N ALA A 81 -3.19 -5.85 -8.26
CA ALA A 81 -4.28 -6.26 -7.38
C ALA A 81 -3.82 -6.38 -5.92
N ALA A 82 -4.77 -6.32 -4.98
CA ALA A 82 -4.51 -6.25 -3.54
C ALA A 82 -3.69 -7.43 -2.99
N ASP A 83 -3.71 -8.57 -3.68
CA ASP A 83 -2.95 -9.79 -3.36
C ASP A 83 -1.54 -9.82 -3.97
N GLN A 84 -1.15 -8.82 -4.77
CA GLN A 84 0.14 -8.77 -5.48
C GLN A 84 1.22 -7.95 -4.75
N ILE A 85 1.22 -7.97 -3.41
CA ILE A 85 2.23 -7.28 -2.58
C ILE A 85 3.65 -7.78 -2.89
N ASP A 86 3.83 -9.09 -3.07
CA ASP A 86 5.14 -9.68 -3.34
C ASP A 86 5.70 -9.25 -4.70
N LEU A 87 4.82 -9.11 -5.70
CA LEU A 87 5.17 -8.58 -7.02
C LEU A 87 5.65 -7.12 -6.91
N SER A 88 4.91 -6.28 -6.18
CA SER A 88 5.32 -4.90 -5.86
C SER A 88 6.69 -4.85 -5.20
N ASN A 89 6.92 -5.71 -4.22
CA ASN A 89 8.17 -5.74 -3.47
C ASN A 89 9.35 -6.20 -4.33
N ASN A 90 9.15 -7.20 -5.18
CA ASN A 90 10.18 -7.72 -6.08
C ASN A 90 10.67 -6.66 -7.08
N PHE A 91 9.77 -5.84 -7.62
CA PHE A 91 10.12 -4.80 -8.60
C PHE A 91 10.49 -3.43 -7.98
N ALA A 92 10.44 -3.29 -6.64
CA ALA A 92 10.81 -2.07 -5.94
C ALA A 92 12.31 -1.98 -5.60
N ARG A 93 13.07 -3.07 -5.70
CA ARG A 93 14.49 -3.13 -5.34
C ARG A 93 15.38 -3.68 -6.45
N PRO A 94 16.68 -3.31 -6.46
CA PRO A 94 17.68 -3.97 -7.29
C PRO A 94 17.77 -5.47 -6.97
N LYS A 95 17.77 -6.30 -8.01
CA LYS A 95 17.94 -7.76 -7.99
C LYS A 95 18.48 -8.18 -9.35
N GLU A 96 19.34 -9.20 -9.40
CA GLU A 96 19.99 -9.66 -10.65
C GLU A 96 18.97 -10.09 -11.70
N ASP A 97 18.02 -10.96 -11.33
CA ASP A 97 16.88 -11.30 -12.17
C ASP A 97 15.57 -11.04 -11.42
N ARG A 98 14.87 -9.98 -11.83
CA ARG A 98 13.55 -9.62 -11.28
C ARG A 98 12.43 -10.45 -11.88
N PHE A 99 12.63 -11.10 -13.03
CA PHE A 99 11.59 -11.84 -13.73
C PHE A 99 11.67 -13.35 -13.47
N ALA A 100 12.73 -13.83 -12.82
CA ALA A 100 12.83 -15.19 -12.32
C ALA A 100 11.59 -15.58 -11.49
N ASP A 101 10.98 -16.71 -11.84
CA ASP A 101 9.78 -17.28 -11.21
C ASP A 101 8.52 -16.38 -11.26
N ILE A 102 8.50 -15.37 -12.14
CA ILE A 102 7.33 -14.52 -12.35
C ILE A 102 6.66 -14.88 -13.66
N GLN A 103 5.36 -15.21 -13.59
CA GLN A 103 4.55 -15.43 -14.77
C GLN A 103 4.20 -14.07 -15.42
N PHE A 104 4.53 -13.93 -16.70
CA PHE A 104 4.15 -12.78 -17.52
C PHE A 104 3.92 -13.21 -18.97
N GLU A 105 3.14 -12.42 -19.68
CA GLU A 105 2.90 -12.52 -21.11
C GLU A 105 3.72 -11.44 -21.84
N THR A 106 3.90 -11.59 -23.15
CA THR A 106 4.57 -10.59 -23.97
C THR A 106 3.53 -9.63 -24.53
N GLY A 107 3.57 -8.37 -24.11
CA GLY A 107 2.71 -7.31 -24.63
C GLY A 107 3.33 -6.57 -25.82
N GLU A 108 2.67 -5.49 -26.23
CA GLU A 108 3.14 -4.59 -27.30
C GLU A 108 4.60 -4.14 -27.13
N GLY A 109 5.34 -4.14 -28.24
CA GLY A 109 6.78 -3.83 -28.27
C GLY A 109 7.65 -4.74 -27.39
N GLY A 110 7.14 -5.92 -27.00
CA GLY A 110 7.86 -6.88 -26.17
C GLY A 110 7.78 -6.61 -24.67
N ALA A 111 7.06 -5.56 -24.24
CA ALA A 111 6.95 -5.20 -22.82
C ALA A 111 6.24 -6.31 -22.02
N PRO A 112 6.84 -6.82 -20.92
CA PRO A 112 6.20 -7.84 -20.09
C PRO A 112 4.89 -7.36 -19.46
N VAL A 113 3.83 -8.16 -19.51
CA VAL A 113 2.58 -7.89 -18.80
C VAL A 113 2.25 -9.00 -17.82
N PHE A 114 1.92 -8.66 -16.58
CA PHE A 114 1.67 -9.65 -15.53
C PHE A 114 0.25 -10.19 -15.61
N VAL A 115 0.06 -11.40 -15.09
CA VAL A 115 -1.26 -12.00 -14.87
C VAL A 115 -1.89 -11.45 -13.58
N ASP A 116 -3.20 -11.61 -13.43
CA ASP A 116 -3.95 -11.28 -12.19
C ASP A 116 -3.88 -9.82 -11.72
N CYS A 117 -3.44 -8.90 -12.58
CA CYS A 117 -3.51 -7.46 -12.32
C CYS A 117 -4.96 -6.95 -12.28
N SER A 118 -5.17 -5.79 -11.67
CA SER A 118 -6.46 -5.09 -11.71
C SER A 118 -6.76 -4.51 -13.09
N ALA A 119 -5.73 -3.98 -13.75
CA ALA A 119 -5.78 -3.50 -15.13
C ALA A 119 -4.36 -3.49 -15.72
N ARG A 120 -4.26 -3.46 -17.05
CA ARG A 120 -2.99 -3.37 -17.79
C ARG A 120 -3.12 -2.36 -18.92
N PHE A 121 -2.10 -1.54 -19.14
CA PHE A 121 -2.07 -0.57 -20.24
C PHE A 121 -0.81 -0.77 -21.08
N HIS A 122 -0.99 -0.99 -22.37
CA HIS A 122 0.09 -1.08 -23.36
C HIS A 122 0.30 0.29 -23.97
N CYS A 123 1.50 0.83 -23.84
CA CYS A 123 1.79 2.22 -24.19
C CYS A 123 2.91 2.31 -25.23
N GLU A 124 2.66 3.02 -26.33
CA GLU A 124 3.72 3.56 -27.17
C GLU A 124 4.37 4.74 -26.43
N LYS A 125 5.70 4.81 -26.42
CA LYS A 125 6.41 5.94 -25.82
C LYS A 125 6.11 7.21 -26.60
N PHE A 126 5.45 8.17 -25.95
CA PHE A 126 4.96 9.38 -26.60
C PHE A 126 5.90 10.56 -26.40
N GLN A 127 6.30 10.82 -25.15
CA GLN A 127 7.20 11.92 -24.81
C GLN A 127 7.93 11.65 -23.49
N GLN A 128 9.17 12.14 -23.38
CA GLN A 128 9.91 12.21 -22.13
C GLN A 128 10.16 13.68 -21.77
N VAL A 129 9.85 14.08 -20.53
CA VAL A 129 9.95 15.46 -20.06
C VAL A 129 10.83 15.52 -18.81
N ASP A 130 11.65 16.55 -18.69
CA ASP A 130 12.43 16.81 -17.48
C ASP A 130 11.51 17.12 -16.29
N GLY A 131 11.68 16.38 -15.19
CA GLY A 131 10.91 16.52 -13.95
C GLY A 131 11.78 16.73 -12.72
N GLY A 132 12.91 17.45 -12.83
CA GLY A 132 13.84 17.62 -11.71
C GLY A 132 14.78 16.42 -11.55
N ASP A 133 14.67 15.67 -10.46
CA ASP A 133 15.45 14.44 -10.24
C ASP A 133 14.85 13.19 -10.92
N HIS A 134 13.67 13.33 -11.55
CA HIS A 134 13.01 12.28 -12.33
C HIS A 134 12.83 12.68 -13.79
N TRP A 135 12.68 11.68 -14.65
CA TRP A 135 12.07 11.82 -15.98
C TRP A 135 10.57 11.53 -15.89
N ILE A 136 9.74 12.41 -16.48
CA ILE A 136 8.31 12.15 -16.67
C ILE A 136 8.15 11.45 -18.01
N MET A 137 7.69 10.21 -17.97
CA MET A 137 7.42 9.37 -19.12
C MET A 137 5.95 9.47 -19.48
N ILE A 138 5.64 9.98 -20.67
CA ILE A 138 4.28 10.05 -21.21
C ILE A 138 4.13 8.92 -22.23
N GLY A 139 3.08 8.13 -22.07
CA GLY A 139 2.73 7.02 -22.95
C GLY A 139 1.38 7.23 -23.61
N LYS A 140 1.28 6.89 -24.90
CA LYS A 140 0.02 6.79 -25.62
C LYS A 140 -0.50 5.37 -25.51
N VAL A 141 -1.67 5.18 -24.94
CA VAL A 141 -2.27 3.86 -24.75
C VAL A 141 -2.74 3.34 -26.11
N VAL A 142 -2.24 2.17 -26.51
CA VAL A 142 -2.59 1.51 -27.79
C VAL A 142 -3.45 0.27 -27.59
N ALA A 143 -3.37 -0.36 -26.41
CA ALA A 143 -4.24 -1.45 -25.96
C ALA A 143 -4.34 -1.44 -24.43
N PHE A 144 -5.40 -2.03 -23.87
CA PHE A 144 -5.57 -2.16 -22.42
C PHE A 144 -6.46 -3.35 -22.05
N ASP A 145 -6.30 -3.82 -20.82
CA ASP A 145 -7.15 -4.83 -20.19
C ASP A 145 -7.75 -4.28 -18.90
N ASP A 146 -9.05 -4.49 -18.69
CA ASP A 146 -9.77 -4.17 -17.45
C ASP A 146 -10.32 -5.45 -16.83
N PHE A 147 -9.78 -5.82 -15.66
CA PHE A 147 -10.19 -7.01 -14.93
C PHE A 147 -11.06 -6.70 -13.71
N GLY A 148 -11.15 -5.44 -13.29
CA GLY A 148 -11.96 -5.01 -12.14
C GLY A 148 -11.57 -5.62 -10.78
N ARG A 149 -10.38 -6.24 -10.65
CA ARG A 149 -9.91 -6.78 -9.36
C ARG A 149 -9.68 -5.64 -8.36
N SER A 150 -9.83 -5.94 -7.06
CA SER A 150 -9.58 -4.96 -6.01
C SER A 150 -8.11 -4.53 -6.04
N PRO A 151 -7.79 -3.23 -6.14
CA PRO A 151 -6.42 -2.78 -6.35
C PRO A 151 -5.60 -2.79 -5.06
N LEU A 152 -4.28 -2.94 -5.21
CA LEU A 152 -3.33 -2.68 -4.15
C LEU A 152 -3.23 -1.15 -3.93
N LEU A 153 -3.51 -0.71 -2.70
CA LEU A 153 -3.41 0.70 -2.32
C LEU A 153 -2.08 0.97 -1.62
N TYR A 154 -1.54 2.16 -1.83
CA TYR A 154 -0.41 2.69 -1.07
C TYR A 154 -0.76 4.05 -0.46
N HIS A 155 -0.60 4.16 0.86
CA HIS A 155 -0.93 5.37 1.61
C HIS A 155 -0.05 5.47 2.87
N GLN A 156 0.51 6.66 3.12
CA GLN A 156 1.35 6.97 4.29
C GLN A 156 2.48 5.94 4.56
N GLY A 157 3.10 5.41 3.50
CA GLY A 157 4.23 4.48 3.64
C GLY A 157 3.85 3.01 3.82
N ALA A 158 2.56 2.66 3.72
CA ALA A 158 2.08 1.29 3.92
C ALA A 158 1.18 0.83 2.78
N TYR A 159 1.19 -0.49 2.53
CA TYR A 159 0.15 -1.09 1.70
C TYR A 159 -1.18 -1.10 2.44
N SER A 160 -2.26 -0.97 1.68
CA SER A 160 -3.63 -0.88 2.18
C SER A 160 -4.61 -1.45 1.16
N MET A 161 -5.88 -1.52 1.55
CA MET A 161 -6.98 -1.97 0.69
C MET A 161 -8.04 -0.89 0.55
N VAL A 162 -8.77 -0.92 -0.57
CA VAL A 162 -9.96 -0.08 -0.74
C VAL A 162 -11.10 -0.65 0.11
N LEU A 163 -11.73 0.20 0.91
CA LEU A 163 -12.97 -0.12 1.60
C LEU A 163 -14.14 0.46 0.78
N PRO A 164 -15.07 -0.38 0.27
CA PRO A 164 -16.22 0.11 -0.49
C PRO A 164 -17.03 1.13 0.31
N HIS A 165 -17.25 2.31 -0.28
CA HIS A 165 -18.04 3.34 0.37
C HIS A 165 -19.53 3.02 0.21
N THR A 166 -20.15 2.51 1.28
CA THR A 166 -21.61 2.41 1.34
C THR A 166 -22.12 3.52 2.26
N ARG A 167 -22.90 4.47 1.71
CA ARG A 167 -23.57 5.49 2.51
C ARG A 167 -24.81 4.88 3.14
N MET A 168 -24.86 4.85 4.46
CA MET A 168 -26.12 4.72 5.17
C MET A 168 -26.81 6.07 5.16
N THR A 169 -27.94 6.18 4.46
CA THR A 169 -28.95 7.17 4.86
C THR A 169 -29.43 6.73 6.22
N LYS A 170 -29.11 7.52 7.26
CA LYS A 170 -29.71 7.34 8.59
C LYS A 170 -31.22 7.43 8.36
N ARG A 171 -31.94 6.32 8.52
CA ARG A 171 -33.41 6.37 8.50
C ARG A 171 -33.84 7.14 9.73
N GLU A 172 -34.67 8.16 9.53
CA GLU A 172 -35.44 8.73 10.63
C GLU A 172 -36.38 7.63 11.16
N GLU A 173 -36.40 7.46 12.48
CA GLU A 173 -37.29 6.52 13.15
C GLU A 173 -38.74 6.85 12.76
N GLY A 174 -39.44 5.90 12.13
CA GLY A 174 -40.88 6.02 11.83
C GLY A 174 -41.31 5.89 10.36
N GLN A 175 -40.39 5.79 9.39
CA GLN A 175 -40.80 5.56 7.98
C GLN A 175 -41.00 4.06 7.68
N SER A 176 -42.25 3.67 7.40
CA SER A 176 -42.57 2.32 6.93
C SER A 176 -41.89 2.01 5.58
N PRO A 177 -41.34 0.79 5.42
CA PRO A 177 -40.62 0.42 4.21
C PRO A 177 -41.54 0.34 2.99
N SER A 178 -41.17 1.03 1.90
CA SER A 178 -41.96 1.13 0.66
C SER A 178 -41.58 0.10 -0.42
N SER A 179 -40.66 -0.84 -0.16
CA SER A 179 -40.31 -1.87 -1.16
C SER A 179 -39.95 -3.24 -0.56
N HIS A 180 -40.24 -4.30 -1.33
CA HIS A 180 -39.94 -5.71 -1.04
C HIS A 180 -38.46 -6.04 -0.81
N PHE A 181 -37.53 -5.11 -1.09
CA PHE A 181 -36.08 -5.32 -1.02
C PHE A 181 -35.41 -4.69 0.21
N GLN A 182 -36.16 -3.99 1.07
CA GLN A 182 -35.56 -3.25 2.19
C GLN A 182 -35.18 -4.16 3.38
N GLY A 183 -33.90 -4.11 3.75
CA GLY A 183 -33.36 -4.75 4.96
C GLY A 183 -32.44 -5.94 4.71
N ARG A 184 -32.38 -6.54 3.51
CA ARG A 184 -31.45 -7.65 3.25
C ARG A 184 -29.98 -7.24 3.42
N LEU A 185 -29.63 -6.01 3.01
CA LEU A 185 -28.29 -5.44 3.20
C LEU A 185 -27.93 -5.29 4.69
N SER A 186 -28.87 -4.87 5.55
CA SER A 186 -28.60 -4.75 7.00
C SER A 186 -28.48 -6.10 7.71
N HIS A 187 -28.82 -7.21 7.05
CA HIS A 187 -28.62 -8.57 7.56
C HIS A 187 -27.49 -9.30 6.80
N ASN A 188 -26.85 -8.66 5.82
CA ASN A 188 -25.73 -9.24 5.10
C ASN A 188 -24.45 -9.12 5.95
N LEU A 189 -23.82 -10.24 6.26
CA LEU A 189 -22.66 -10.28 7.17
C LEU A 189 -21.46 -9.50 6.63
N TYR A 190 -21.16 -9.61 5.34
CA TYR A 190 -20.05 -8.86 4.72
C TYR A 190 -20.29 -7.35 4.83
N TYR A 191 -21.50 -6.90 4.52
CA TYR A 191 -21.89 -5.51 4.70
C TYR A 191 -21.72 -5.04 6.15
N LEU A 192 -22.23 -5.79 7.14
CA LEU A 192 -22.08 -5.45 8.56
C LEU A 192 -20.61 -5.40 8.99
N MET A 193 -19.76 -6.31 8.50
CA MET A 193 -18.32 -6.29 8.78
C MET A 193 -17.66 -5.01 8.26
N THR A 194 -17.97 -4.59 7.02
CA THR A 194 -17.41 -3.34 6.47
C THR A 194 -17.83 -2.10 7.26
N GLN A 195 -19.09 -2.04 7.71
CA GLN A 195 -19.58 -0.93 8.52
C GLN A 195 -18.99 -0.93 9.92
N ALA A 196 -18.87 -2.11 10.56
CA ALA A 196 -18.25 -2.25 11.87
C ALA A 196 -16.79 -1.80 11.85
N LEU A 197 -16.02 -2.24 10.84
CA LEU A 197 -14.63 -1.83 10.66
C LEU A 197 -14.51 -0.30 10.51
N ARG A 198 -15.38 0.31 9.69
CA ARG A 198 -15.39 1.77 9.49
C ARG A 198 -15.70 2.53 10.77
N ALA A 199 -16.72 2.11 11.52
CA ALA A 199 -17.08 2.73 12.79
C ALA A 199 -15.93 2.64 13.80
N TYR A 200 -15.28 1.47 13.87
CA TYR A 200 -14.13 1.24 14.74
C TYR A 200 -12.94 2.15 14.38
N GLN A 201 -12.58 2.21 13.09
CA GLN A 201 -11.49 3.05 12.58
C GLN A 201 -11.69 4.54 12.89
N ALA A 202 -12.91 5.06 12.68
CA ALA A 202 -13.21 6.47 12.92
C ALA A 202 -12.95 6.91 14.38
N SER A 203 -13.15 6.00 15.35
CA SER A 203 -12.87 6.25 16.77
C SER A 203 -11.42 5.97 17.18
N TYR A 204 -10.75 5.00 16.54
CA TYR A 204 -9.41 4.58 16.92
C TYR A 204 -8.30 5.47 16.33
N GLN A 205 -8.44 5.87 15.06
CA GLN A 205 -7.39 6.58 14.34
C GLN A 205 -6.96 7.92 14.99
N PRO A 206 -7.86 8.76 15.51
CA PRO A 206 -7.47 9.99 16.21
C PRO A 206 -6.64 9.73 17.48
N ARG A 207 -6.93 8.63 18.20
CA ARG A 207 -6.22 8.24 19.43
C ARG A 207 -4.84 7.65 19.14
N GLN A 208 -4.71 6.89 18.06
CA GLN A 208 -3.39 6.43 17.62
C GLN A 208 -2.48 7.60 17.26
N LEU A 209 -3.00 8.61 16.54
CA LEU A 209 -2.25 9.80 16.15
C LEU A 209 -1.83 10.69 17.34
N SER A 210 -2.55 10.66 18.47
CA SER A 210 -2.17 11.45 19.65
C SER A 210 -0.90 10.97 20.36
N THR A 211 -0.41 9.77 20.04
CA THR A 211 0.89 9.26 20.55
C THR A 211 2.10 9.97 19.92
N GLY A 212 1.91 10.70 18.80
CA GLY A 212 3.01 11.28 18.03
C GLY A 212 3.83 10.25 17.24
N LEU A 213 3.41 8.97 17.24
CA LEU A 213 3.93 7.93 16.38
C LEU A 213 3.21 7.94 15.03
N ARG A 214 3.96 7.65 13.97
CA ARG A 214 3.38 7.42 12.64
C ARG A 214 2.69 6.06 12.59
N THR A 215 1.76 5.85 11.66
CA THR A 215 1.10 4.54 11.47
C THR A 215 2.11 3.42 11.23
N SER A 216 3.16 3.65 10.43
CA SER A 216 4.24 2.69 10.22
C SER A 216 5.04 2.41 11.49
N GLU A 217 5.38 3.43 12.26
CA GLU A 217 6.10 3.31 13.54
C GLU A 217 5.27 2.55 14.59
N ALA A 218 4.00 2.90 14.75
CA ALA A 218 3.09 2.23 15.68
C ALA A 218 2.86 0.77 15.29
N ARG A 219 2.66 0.48 13.99
CA ARG A 219 2.53 -0.91 13.51
C ARG A 219 3.80 -1.72 13.75
N MET A 220 4.97 -1.13 13.51
CA MET A 220 6.26 -1.78 13.79
C MET A 220 6.42 -2.15 15.27
N LEU A 221 6.10 -1.23 16.18
CA LEU A 221 6.18 -1.49 17.62
C LEU A 221 5.24 -2.62 18.05
N MET A 222 3.99 -2.60 17.58
CA MET A 222 3.00 -3.65 17.89
C MET A 222 3.38 -5.03 17.33
N VAL A 223 4.12 -5.10 16.22
CA VAL A 223 4.57 -6.38 15.63
C VAL A 223 5.85 -6.92 16.30
N LEU A 224 6.72 -6.03 16.80
CA LEU A 224 7.98 -6.39 17.45
C LEU A 224 7.83 -6.95 18.89
N GLU A 225 6.61 -6.98 19.43
CA GLU A 225 6.30 -7.47 20.79
C GLU A 225 6.67 -8.96 21.00
N ASN A 226 6.74 -9.77 19.94
CA ASN A 226 7.22 -11.14 20.07
C ASN A 226 8.73 -11.14 20.38
N ASP A 227 9.09 -11.49 21.62
CA ASP A 227 10.43 -11.57 22.26
C ASP A 227 11.59 -12.14 21.40
N ALA A 228 11.29 -12.78 20.28
CA ALA A 228 12.29 -13.33 19.38
C ALA A 228 13.09 -12.25 18.63
N GLY A 229 12.56 -11.02 18.50
CA GLY A 229 13.08 -10.03 17.56
C GLY A 229 12.87 -10.47 16.11
N LEU A 230 12.75 -9.53 15.17
CA LEU A 230 12.45 -9.87 13.77
C LEU A 230 13.56 -9.39 12.84
N ASN A 231 13.92 -10.21 11.85
CA ASN A 231 14.76 -9.77 10.75
C ASN A 231 13.91 -8.95 9.75
N LEU A 232 14.56 -8.30 8.78
CA LEU A 232 13.88 -7.44 7.80
C LEU A 232 12.86 -8.19 6.92
N CYS A 233 13.10 -9.47 6.61
CA CYS A 233 12.20 -10.28 5.78
C CYS A 233 10.90 -10.61 6.55
N ASP A 234 11.03 -11.05 7.80
CA ASP A 234 9.88 -11.32 8.66
C ASP A 234 9.12 -10.03 8.95
N LEU A 235 9.80 -8.92 9.24
CA LEU A 235 9.17 -7.61 9.41
C LEU A 235 8.34 -7.23 8.20
N GLN A 236 8.87 -7.39 6.99
CA GLN A 236 8.17 -7.05 5.75
C GLN A 236 6.87 -7.81 5.58
N ARG A 237 6.87 -9.11 5.89
CA ARG A 237 5.68 -9.96 5.83
C ARG A 237 4.62 -9.52 6.85
N GLU A 238 5.02 -9.29 8.10
CA GLU A 238 4.07 -9.00 9.17
C GLU A 238 3.47 -7.58 9.09
N VAL A 239 4.26 -6.58 8.66
CA VAL A 239 3.79 -5.19 8.65
C VAL A 239 3.12 -4.76 7.34
N ALA A 240 3.29 -5.54 6.27
CA ALA A 240 2.82 -5.25 4.92
C ALA A 240 3.20 -3.82 4.46
N MET A 241 4.47 -3.48 4.58
CA MET A 241 5.03 -2.19 4.10
C MET A 241 6.19 -2.45 3.13
N PRO A 242 6.46 -1.53 2.18
CA PRO A 242 7.68 -1.61 1.38
C PRO A 242 8.91 -1.49 2.27
N VAL A 243 9.98 -2.20 1.92
CA VAL A 243 11.12 -2.30 2.84
C VAL A 243 11.85 -0.99 3.06
N ARG A 244 11.87 -0.09 2.07
CA ARG A 244 12.40 1.27 2.27
C ARG A 244 11.67 1.99 3.41
N GLU A 245 10.35 1.84 3.50
CA GLU A 245 9.56 2.45 4.56
C GLU A 245 9.80 1.75 5.91
N ILE A 246 10.07 0.44 5.90
CA ILE A 246 10.51 -0.31 7.09
C ILE A 246 11.86 0.19 7.57
N GLU A 247 12.86 0.30 6.69
CA GLU A 247 14.20 0.82 7.01
C GLU A 247 14.11 2.24 7.58
N GLU A 248 13.31 3.12 6.96
CA GLU A 248 13.08 4.48 7.44
C GLU A 248 12.37 4.49 8.81
N ALA A 249 11.36 3.64 9.02
CA ALA A 249 10.66 3.51 10.29
C ALA A 249 11.59 2.99 11.40
N VAL A 250 12.36 1.94 11.14
CA VAL A 250 13.36 1.38 12.07
C VAL A 250 14.40 2.44 12.42
N ALA A 251 14.93 3.18 11.44
CA ALA A 251 15.88 4.27 11.70
C ALA A 251 15.27 5.39 12.57
N ASN A 252 13.99 5.71 12.40
CA ASN A 252 13.29 6.68 13.25
C ASN A 252 13.11 6.17 14.67
N LEU A 253 12.68 4.91 14.82
CA LEU A 253 12.48 4.27 16.12
C LEU A 253 13.80 4.16 16.89
N LYS A 254 14.91 3.84 16.21
CA LYS A 254 16.26 3.86 16.80
C LYS A 254 16.64 5.24 17.31
N ARG A 255 16.41 6.29 16.50
CA ARG A 255 16.65 7.68 16.93
C ARG A 255 15.80 8.10 18.14
N LYS A 256 14.58 7.57 18.25
CA LYS A 256 13.70 7.78 19.42
C LYS A 256 14.11 6.93 20.64
N GLY A 257 15.07 6.01 20.48
CA GLY A 257 15.54 5.08 21.50
C GLY A 257 14.54 3.96 21.81
N LEU A 258 13.61 3.66 20.89
CA LEU A 258 12.54 2.68 21.08
C LEU A 258 12.92 1.28 20.59
N VAL A 259 13.86 1.18 19.65
CA VAL A 259 14.37 -0.12 19.15
C VAL A 259 15.89 -0.11 19.06
N SER A 260 16.49 -1.29 19.12
CA SER A 260 17.92 -1.54 18.94
C SER A 260 18.17 -2.72 18.00
N ASP A 261 19.38 -2.78 17.44
CA ASP A 261 19.85 -3.94 16.69
C ASP A 261 20.42 -5.00 17.62
N GLU A 262 20.08 -6.25 17.37
CA GLU A 262 20.73 -7.42 17.93
C GLU A 262 21.09 -8.37 16.78
N GLY A 263 22.31 -8.20 16.24
CA GLY A 263 22.72 -8.86 14.99
C GLY A 263 21.89 -8.38 13.80
N GLU A 264 21.24 -9.30 13.08
CA GLU A 264 20.36 -8.99 11.94
C GLU A 264 18.89 -8.75 12.36
N ARG A 265 18.61 -8.73 13.67
CA ARG A 265 17.26 -8.61 14.21
C ARG A 265 17.06 -7.25 14.88
N VAL A 266 15.84 -6.74 14.76
CA VAL A 266 15.39 -5.53 15.48
C VAL A 266 14.61 -5.97 16.73
N ARG A 267 14.90 -5.34 17.87
CA ARG A 267 14.19 -5.57 19.14
C ARG A 267 13.77 -4.28 19.81
N LEU A 268 12.73 -4.35 20.63
CA LEU A 268 12.31 -3.26 21.51
C LEU A 268 13.35 -3.02 22.60
N THR A 269 13.61 -1.75 22.91
CA THR A 269 14.31 -1.36 24.14
C THR A 269 13.32 -1.33 25.31
N ALA A 270 13.78 -1.15 26.55
CA ALA A 270 12.88 -0.95 27.70
C ALA A 270 11.88 0.21 27.45
N LYS A 271 12.37 1.33 26.91
CA LYS A 271 11.52 2.46 26.50
C LYS A 271 10.56 2.08 25.36
N GLY A 272 11.00 1.24 24.43
CA GLY A 272 10.16 0.70 23.36
C GLY A 272 9.02 -0.16 23.88
N ILE A 273 9.28 -0.98 24.90
CA ILE A 273 8.27 -1.81 25.56
C ILE A 273 7.23 -0.90 26.24
N ASP A 274 7.66 0.09 27.03
CA ASP A 274 6.75 1.03 27.69
C ASP A 274 5.82 1.76 26.69
N GLU A 275 6.39 2.22 25.57
CA GLU A 275 5.61 2.89 24.51
C GLU A 275 4.63 1.92 23.81
N THR A 276 5.05 0.66 23.61
CA THR A 276 4.22 -0.39 23.00
C THR A 276 3.05 -0.79 23.92
N GLU A 277 3.30 -0.90 25.22
CA GLU A 277 2.25 -1.08 26.25
C GLU A 277 1.25 0.07 26.22
N GLY A 278 1.72 1.32 26.05
CA GLY A 278 0.85 2.47 25.85
C GLY A 278 -0.07 2.35 24.62
N LEU A 279 0.46 1.88 23.49
CA LEU A 279 -0.33 1.61 22.29
C LEU A 279 -1.39 0.51 22.53
N TRP A 280 -1.02 -0.57 23.22
CA TRP A 280 -1.94 -1.65 23.57
C TRP A 280 -3.00 -1.21 24.56
N ALA A 281 -2.67 -0.34 25.52
CA ALA A 281 -3.63 0.25 26.43
C ALA A 281 -4.67 1.09 25.69
N ILE A 282 -4.26 1.89 24.70
CA ILE A 282 -5.18 2.67 23.83
C ILE A 282 -6.09 1.72 23.03
N ALA A 283 -5.52 0.66 22.46
CA ALA A 283 -6.27 -0.34 21.70
C ALA A 283 -7.28 -1.08 22.60
N LYS A 284 -6.87 -1.43 23.83
CA LYS A 284 -7.71 -2.09 24.84
C LYS A 284 -8.82 -1.18 25.33
N GLU A 285 -8.53 0.08 25.67
CA GLU A 285 -9.56 1.05 26.09
C GLU A 285 -10.63 1.24 25.00
N GLN A 286 -10.19 1.27 23.74
CA GLN A 286 -11.10 1.34 22.60
C GLN A 286 -11.92 0.05 22.45
N GLN A 287 -11.31 -1.12 22.64
CA GLN A 287 -12.01 -2.41 22.65
C GLN A 287 -13.06 -2.44 23.76
N ASP A 288 -12.70 -2.07 24.98
CA ASP A 288 -13.58 -2.05 26.14
C ASP A 288 -14.73 -1.06 25.94
N LYS A 289 -14.46 0.10 25.32
CA LYS A 289 -15.49 1.07 24.98
C LYS A 289 -16.51 0.55 23.96
N VAL A 290 -16.04 -0.18 22.93
CA VAL A 290 -16.90 -0.69 21.85
C VAL A 290 -17.64 -1.95 22.27
N PHE A 291 -16.96 -2.84 23.00
CA PHE A 291 -17.43 -4.17 23.31
C PHE A 291 -17.88 -4.37 24.75
N GLY A 292 -17.66 -3.41 25.65
CA GLY A 292 -18.03 -3.52 27.07
C GLY A 292 -19.53 -3.63 27.36
N GLN A 293 -20.38 -3.40 26.35
CA GLN A 293 -21.81 -3.67 26.40
C GLN A 293 -22.18 -5.15 26.16
N PHE A 294 -21.23 -5.98 25.72
CA PHE A 294 -21.42 -7.41 25.46
C PHE A 294 -20.76 -8.25 26.56
N SER A 295 -21.28 -9.47 26.79
CA SER A 295 -20.66 -10.39 27.75
C SER A 295 -19.33 -10.95 27.22
N GLU A 296 -18.47 -11.41 28.13
CA GLU A 296 -17.20 -12.06 27.75
C GLU A 296 -17.43 -13.25 26.82
N GLU A 297 -18.47 -14.05 27.07
CA GLU A 297 -18.85 -15.19 26.23
C GLU A 297 -19.25 -14.75 24.80
N GLN A 298 -20.02 -13.67 24.67
CA GLN A 298 -20.39 -13.13 23.36
C GLN A 298 -19.17 -12.65 22.56
N VAL A 299 -18.24 -11.97 23.23
CA VAL A 299 -17.00 -11.49 22.62
C VAL A 299 -16.12 -12.67 22.19
N GLU A 300 -16.03 -13.74 22.99
CA GLU A 300 -15.23 -14.91 22.65
C GLU A 300 -15.82 -15.68 21.46
N HIS A 301 -17.14 -15.89 21.42
CA HIS A 301 -17.80 -16.45 20.24
C HIS A 301 -17.59 -15.57 19.00
N PHE A 302 -17.68 -14.25 19.12
CA PHE A 302 -17.41 -13.33 18.03
C PHE A 302 -15.97 -13.47 17.49
N LYS A 303 -14.97 -13.58 18.37
CA LYS A 303 -13.58 -13.86 17.97
C LYS A 303 -13.44 -15.19 17.22
N GLN A 304 -14.13 -16.24 17.67
CA GLN A 304 -14.12 -17.53 16.99
C GLN A 304 -14.70 -17.43 15.58
N VAL A 305 -15.83 -16.74 15.42
CA VAL A 305 -16.44 -16.49 14.10
C VAL A 305 -15.47 -15.71 13.20
N LEU A 306 -14.87 -14.62 13.69
CA LEU A 306 -13.89 -13.85 12.93
C LEU A 306 -12.68 -14.70 12.51
N LYS A 307 -12.12 -15.49 13.41
CA LYS A 307 -11.01 -16.42 13.09
C LYS A 307 -11.42 -17.47 12.06
N GLY A 308 -12.65 -17.96 12.12
CA GLY A 308 -13.22 -18.87 11.12
C GLY A 308 -13.31 -18.22 9.73
N VAL A 309 -13.79 -16.98 9.65
CA VAL A 309 -13.86 -16.21 8.40
C VAL A 309 -12.46 -15.94 7.83
N ILE A 310 -11.50 -15.55 8.66
CA ILE A 310 -10.12 -15.24 8.24
C ILE A 310 -9.42 -16.47 7.66
N LYS A 311 -9.62 -17.65 8.26
CA LYS A 311 -9.01 -18.89 7.77
C LYS A 311 -9.55 -19.34 6.41
N GLY A 312 -10.67 -18.77 5.96
CA GLY A 312 -11.38 -19.24 4.77
C GLY A 312 -11.82 -20.68 4.97
N ALA A 313 -12.91 -20.89 5.72
CA ALA A 313 -13.52 -22.22 5.85
C ALA A 313 -13.74 -22.88 4.48
#